data_AF-A0A2E6W545-F1
#
_entry.id   AF-A0A2E6W545-F1
#
_cell.length_a   1.000
_cell.length_b   1.000
_cell.length_c   1.000
_cell.angle_alpha   90.00
_cell.angle_beta   90.00
_cell.angle_gamma   90.00
#
_symmetry.space_group_name_H-M   'P 1'
#
loop_
_entity.id
_entity.type
_entity.pdbx_description
1 polymer ?
#
loop_
_entity_poly.entity_id
_entity_poly.type
_entity_poly.pdbx_seq_one_letter_code
_entity_poly.pdbx_strand_id
1 'polypeptide(L)'
;MSQYYNRIVNDLGAIPSFISYYETELEEAKRECSVKGIVERNITALPGITEHRFNQLQEIEAVLNYLNIQLRKIRRKHFQKYLEGYARALTSRDAEKYVDGEDEVIDFETIINEVALLRNRWLGIMKGLDTKQWQMGHVVRLRTAGMEDIRID
;
A
#
# COMPACT_ATOMS: atom_id res chain seq x y z
N MET A 1 8.15 -16.90 -0.97
CA MET A 1 8.80 -15.57 -1.09
C MET A 1 8.21 -14.93 -2.33
N SER A 2 7.61 -13.75 -2.22
CA SER A 2 6.73 -13.23 -3.26
C SER A 2 7.48 -12.90 -4.55
N GLN A 3 6.79 -13.01 -5.69
CA GLN A 3 7.41 -12.96 -7.01
C GLN A 3 8.00 -11.58 -7.33
N TYR A 4 7.40 -10.49 -6.82
CA TYR A 4 7.87 -9.13 -7.11
C TYR A 4 8.87 -8.59 -6.10
N TYR A 5 8.75 -8.93 -4.81
CA TYR A 5 9.69 -8.44 -3.79
C TYR A 5 11.14 -8.77 -4.16
N ASN A 6 11.41 -10.05 -4.49
CA ASN A 6 12.75 -10.47 -4.88
C ASN A 6 13.24 -9.80 -6.16
N ARG A 7 12.33 -9.53 -7.11
CA ARG A 7 12.69 -8.82 -8.35
C ARG A 7 13.10 -7.38 -8.06
N ILE A 8 12.34 -6.65 -7.25
CA ILE A 8 12.63 -5.25 -6.89
C ILE A 8 13.90 -5.13 -6.06
N VAL A 9 14.15 -6.09 -5.16
CA VAL A 9 15.39 -6.12 -4.36
C VAL A 9 16.63 -6.28 -5.25
N ASN A 10 16.51 -7.05 -6.33
CA ASN A 10 17.59 -7.25 -7.30
C ASN A 10 17.69 -6.10 -8.31
N ASP A 11 16.56 -5.52 -8.72
CA ASP A 11 16.47 -4.46 -9.72
C ASP A 11 15.31 -3.50 -9.41
N LEU A 12 15.67 -2.27 -9.00
CA LEU A 12 14.71 -1.20 -8.74
C LEU A 12 13.95 -0.77 -10.02
N GLY A 13 14.50 -1.05 -11.21
CA GLY A 13 13.83 -0.82 -12.50
C GLY A 13 12.52 -1.61 -12.67
N ALA A 14 12.28 -2.62 -11.82
CA ALA A 14 11.03 -3.38 -11.82
C ALA A 14 9.83 -2.64 -11.18
N ILE A 15 10.05 -1.52 -10.48
CA ILE A 15 8.99 -0.80 -9.74
C ILE A 15 7.80 -0.38 -10.62
N PRO A 16 7.97 0.19 -11.83
CA PRO A 16 6.84 0.57 -12.66
C PRO A 16 5.94 -0.63 -13.01
N SER A 17 6.55 -1.77 -13.36
CA SER A 17 5.82 -3.00 -13.68
C SER A 17 5.07 -3.57 -12.47
N PHE A 18 5.65 -3.43 -11.28
CA PHE A 18 5.02 -3.78 -10.02
C PHE A 18 3.78 -2.91 -9.76
N ILE A 19 3.92 -1.58 -9.88
CA ILE A 19 2.79 -0.66 -9.70
C ILE A 19 1.66 -0.99 -10.67
N SER A 20 1.95 -1.12 -11.97
CA SER A 20 0.92 -1.42 -12.98
C SER A 20 0.20 -2.75 -12.73
N TYR A 21 0.92 -3.78 -12.27
CA TYR A 21 0.31 -5.06 -11.89
C TYR A 21 -0.70 -4.88 -10.75
N TYR A 22 -0.29 -4.24 -9.64
CA TYR A 22 -1.17 -4.05 -8.50
C TYR A 22 -2.28 -3.03 -8.74
N GLU A 23 -2.13 -2.10 -9.67
CA GLU A 23 -3.23 -1.25 -10.12
C GLU A 23 -4.27 -2.02 -10.93
N THR A 24 -3.84 -2.99 -11.74
CA THR A 24 -4.76 -3.86 -12.48
C THR A 24 -5.54 -4.76 -11.51
N GLU A 25 -4.83 -5.40 -10.58
CA GLU A 25 -5.44 -6.22 -9.52
C GLU A 25 -6.41 -5.41 -8.63
N LEU A 26 -6.09 -4.14 -8.37
CA LEU A 26 -6.94 -3.25 -7.59
C LEU A 26 -8.33 -3.08 -8.23
N GLU A 27 -8.43 -3.03 -9.56
CA GLU A 27 -9.72 -2.90 -10.25
C GLU A 27 -10.60 -4.14 -10.08
N GLU A 28 -10.00 -5.33 -9.99
CA GLU A 28 -10.74 -6.55 -9.63
C GLU A 28 -11.13 -6.55 -8.16
N ALA A 29 -10.21 -6.21 -7.26
CA ALA A 29 -10.47 -6.14 -5.82
C ALA A 29 -11.62 -5.18 -5.48
N LYS A 30 -11.73 -4.03 -6.18
CA LYS A 30 -12.88 -3.12 -6.05
C LYS A 30 -14.21 -3.78 -6.38
N ARG A 31 -14.25 -4.67 -7.38
CA ARG A 31 -15.49 -5.39 -7.77
C ARG A 31 -15.89 -6.38 -6.68
N GLU A 32 -14.92 -7.02 -6.04
CA GLU A 32 -15.14 -7.96 -4.93
C GLU A 32 -15.74 -7.29 -3.69
N CYS A 33 -15.45 -5.99 -3.47
CA CYS A 33 -16.09 -5.20 -2.42
C CYS A 33 -17.59 -4.96 -2.65
N SER A 34 -18.09 -5.09 -3.88
CA SER A 34 -19.52 -4.93 -4.17
C SER A 34 -20.33 -6.13 -3.66
N VAL A 35 -21.57 -5.88 -3.23
CA VAL A 35 -22.52 -6.93 -2.83
C VAL A 35 -23.49 -7.19 -3.97
N LYS A 36 -23.45 -8.40 -4.55
CA LYS A 36 -24.36 -8.81 -5.64
C LYS A 36 -24.72 -10.28 -5.49
N GLY A 37 -25.94 -10.65 -5.90
CA GLY A 37 -26.40 -12.03 -5.93
C GLY A 37 -26.72 -12.59 -4.55
N ILE A 38 -26.26 -13.82 -4.28
CA ILE A 38 -26.65 -14.61 -3.10
C ILE A 38 -25.74 -14.27 -1.91
N VAL A 39 -26.36 -13.96 -0.78
CA VAL A 39 -25.68 -13.52 0.46
C VAL A 39 -24.79 -14.62 1.02
N GLU A 40 -25.29 -15.86 1.13
CA GLU A 40 -24.56 -17.00 1.68
C GLU A 40 -23.28 -17.27 0.89
N ARG A 41 -23.36 -17.26 -0.46
CA ARG A 41 -22.18 -17.45 -1.32
C ARG A 41 -21.13 -16.38 -1.10
N ASN A 42 -21.55 -15.12 -0.97
CA ASN A 42 -20.64 -14.01 -0.72
C ASN A 42 -19.98 -14.13 0.67
N ILE A 43 -20.72 -14.52 1.72
CA ILE A 43 -20.16 -14.70 3.07
C ILE A 43 -19.16 -15.86 3.11
N THR A 44 -19.48 -17.00 2.49
CA THR A 44 -18.59 -18.16 2.47
C THR A 44 -17.29 -17.88 1.72
N ALA A 45 -17.33 -17.09 0.63
CA ALA A 45 -16.14 -16.73 -0.14
C ALA A 45 -15.30 -15.62 0.52
N LEU A 46 -15.91 -14.77 1.36
CA LEU A 46 -15.27 -13.55 1.87
C LEU A 46 -13.96 -13.80 2.63
N PRO A 47 -13.82 -14.80 3.52
CA PRO A 47 -12.55 -15.04 4.22
C PRO A 47 -11.38 -15.32 3.27
N GLY A 48 -11.61 -16.11 2.22
CA GLY A 48 -10.57 -16.43 1.23
C GLY A 48 -10.19 -15.22 0.39
N ILE A 49 -11.17 -14.40 0.00
CA ILE A 49 -10.91 -13.14 -0.71
C ILE A 49 -10.11 -12.19 0.18
N THR A 50 -10.53 -12.02 1.43
CA THR A 50 -9.85 -11.14 2.40
C THR A 50 -8.42 -11.57 2.63
N GLU A 51 -8.14 -12.86 2.80
CA GLU A 51 -6.79 -13.39 2.97
C GLU A 51 -5.92 -13.11 1.73
N HIS A 52 -6.45 -13.40 0.55
CA HIS A 52 -5.73 -13.17 -0.71
C HIS A 52 -5.37 -11.70 -0.92
N ARG A 53 -6.34 -10.79 -0.75
CA ARG A 53 -6.12 -9.34 -0.90
C ARG A 53 -5.24 -8.77 0.22
N PHE A 54 -5.31 -9.32 1.42
CA PHE A 54 -4.42 -8.94 2.52
C PHE A 54 -2.96 -9.31 2.21
N ASN A 55 -2.69 -10.51 1.68
CA ASN A 55 -1.35 -10.91 1.27
C ASN A 55 -0.78 -9.99 0.18
N GLN A 56 -1.59 -9.59 -0.79
CA GLN A 56 -1.22 -8.62 -1.81
C GLN A 56 -0.84 -7.26 -1.20
N LEU A 57 -1.63 -6.76 -0.24
CA LEU A 57 -1.29 -5.55 0.52
C LEU A 57 0.03 -5.70 1.30
N GLN A 58 0.25 -6.86 1.95
CA GLN A 58 1.48 -7.11 2.71
C GLN A 58 2.72 -7.11 1.80
N GLU A 59 2.60 -7.59 0.57
CA GLU A 59 3.69 -7.50 -0.41
C GLU A 59 4.02 -6.04 -0.78
N ILE A 60 2.99 -5.19 -0.98
CA ILE A 60 3.18 -3.76 -1.21
C ILE A 60 3.85 -3.08 0.00
N GLU A 61 3.44 -3.43 1.22
CA GLU A 61 4.07 -2.90 2.44
C GLU A 61 5.53 -3.35 2.57
N ALA A 62 5.85 -4.60 2.22
CA ALA A 62 7.21 -5.09 2.22
C ALA A 62 8.12 -4.31 1.25
N VAL A 63 7.63 -4.03 0.04
CA VAL A 63 8.35 -3.22 -0.96
C VAL A 63 8.53 -1.79 -0.45
N LEU A 64 7.47 -1.16 0.06
CA LEU A 64 7.55 0.20 0.61
C LEU A 64 8.58 0.29 1.75
N ASN A 65 8.60 -0.69 2.65
CA ASN A 65 9.59 -0.75 3.72
C ASN A 65 11.02 -0.92 3.21
N TYR A 66 11.21 -1.76 2.18
CA TYR A 66 12.50 -1.91 1.52
C TYR A 66 12.99 -0.58 0.92
N LEU A 67 12.13 0.16 0.21
CA LEU A 67 12.49 1.46 -0.35
C LEU A 67 12.87 2.47 0.74
N ASN A 68 12.13 2.53 1.86
CA ASN A 68 12.49 3.36 3.01
C ASN A 68 13.85 2.98 3.62
N ILE A 69 14.22 1.69 3.61
CA ILE A 69 15.57 1.26 4.02
C ILE A 69 16.63 1.78 3.04
N GLN A 70 16.37 1.71 1.73
CA GLN A 70 17.32 2.22 0.72
C GLN A 70 17.49 3.73 0.79
N LEU A 71 16.40 4.50 0.96
CA LEU A 71 16.47 5.95 1.16
C LEU A 71 17.36 6.32 2.35
N ARG A 72 17.23 5.62 3.48
CA ARG A 72 18.09 5.84 4.65
C ARG A 72 19.57 5.60 4.35
N LYS A 73 19.91 4.63 3.49
CA LYS A 73 21.29 4.40 3.05
C LYS A 73 21.80 5.54 2.16
N ILE A 74 20.98 6.01 1.22
CA ILE A 74 21.31 7.13 0.32
C ILE A 74 21.55 8.41 1.14
N ARG A 75 20.63 8.75 2.05
CA ARG A 75 20.77 9.91 2.95
C ARG A 75 22.04 9.84 3.79
N ARG A 76 22.37 8.67 4.34
CA ARG A 76 23.63 8.48 5.10
C ARG A 76 24.87 8.75 4.25
N LYS A 77 24.89 8.27 2.99
CA LYS A 77 26.03 8.46 2.07
C LYS A 77 26.26 9.95 1.78
N HIS A 78 25.20 10.68 1.46
CA HIS A 78 25.29 12.13 1.23
C HIS A 78 25.66 12.88 2.50
N PHE A 79 25.10 12.50 3.65
CA PHE A 79 25.41 13.11 4.94
C PHE A 79 26.89 13.02 5.30
N GLN A 80 27.51 11.85 5.10
CA GLN A 80 28.95 11.65 5.30
C GLN A 80 29.78 12.56 4.38
N LYS A 81 29.42 12.65 3.09
CA LYS A 81 30.08 13.52 2.12
C LYS A 81 30.06 14.99 2.54
N TYR A 82 28.93 15.48 3.06
CA TYR A 82 28.81 16.87 3.52
C TYR A 82 29.65 17.16 4.76
N LEU A 83 29.78 16.21 5.69
CA LEU A 83 30.63 16.36 6.87
C LEU A 83 32.13 16.30 6.55
N GLU A 84 32.52 15.44 5.60
CA GLU A 84 33.93 15.26 5.21
C GLU A 84 34.43 16.37 4.28
N GLY A 85 33.57 16.90 3.40
CA GLY A 85 33.96 17.88 2.37
C GLY A 85 33.97 19.34 2.84
N TYR A 86 33.17 19.70 3.84
CA TYR A 86 33.11 21.09 4.32
C TYR A 86 34.08 21.33 5.47
N ALA A 87 35.18 22.01 5.17
CA ALA A 87 36.14 22.48 6.13
C ALA A 87 35.47 23.34 7.22
N ARG A 88 35.27 22.75 8.41
CA ARG A 88 35.04 23.40 9.72
C ARG A 88 33.82 24.34 9.90
N ALA A 89 32.99 24.58 8.89
CA ALA A 89 31.91 25.58 8.97
C ALA A 89 30.48 25.02 8.95
N LEU A 90 30.26 23.79 8.47
CA LEU A 90 28.90 23.25 8.35
C LEU A 90 28.44 22.62 9.66
N THR A 91 27.30 23.06 10.20
CA THR A 91 26.68 22.38 11.33
C THR A 91 26.01 21.08 10.86
N SER A 92 25.87 20.09 11.76
CA SER A 92 25.14 18.84 11.45
C SER A 92 23.74 19.10 10.89
N ARG A 93 23.07 20.16 11.36
CA ARG A 93 21.72 20.53 10.93
C ARG A 93 21.69 21.10 9.52
N ASP A 94 22.72 21.86 9.14
CA ASP A 94 22.83 22.37 7.78
C ASP A 94 23.15 21.22 6.81
N ALA A 95 24.01 20.29 7.21
CA ALA A 95 24.31 19.08 6.43
C ALA A 95 23.04 18.27 6.13
N GLU A 96 22.16 18.04 7.12
CA GLU A 96 20.88 17.35 6.91
C GLU A 96 20.00 18.03 5.85
N LYS A 97 19.91 19.37 5.87
CA LYS A 97 19.13 20.11 4.87
C LYS A 97 19.67 19.96 3.45
N TYR A 98 21.00 19.94 3.29
CA TYR A 98 21.60 19.74 1.97
C TYR A 98 21.37 18.31 1.48
N VAL A 99 21.46 17.31 2.36
CA VAL A 99 21.13 15.92 2.03
C VAL A 99 19.68 15.78 1.56
N ASP A 100 18.75 16.45 2.24
CA ASP A 100 17.33 16.41 1.87
C ASP A 100 17.05 17.15 0.55
N GLY A 101 17.98 18.02 0.12
CA GLY A 101 17.94 18.70 -1.16
C GLY A 101 18.70 17.99 -2.30
N GLU A 102 19.30 16.83 -2.06
CA GLU A 102 19.98 16.06 -3.12
C GLU A 102 18.97 15.48 -4.10
N ASP A 103 19.23 15.65 -5.41
CA ASP A 103 18.35 15.15 -6.47
C ASP A 103 18.05 13.64 -6.30
N GLU A 104 19.07 12.83 -5.98
CA GLU A 104 18.92 11.39 -5.75
C GLU A 104 18.00 11.08 -4.55
N VAL A 105 18.00 11.91 -3.51
CA VAL A 105 17.13 11.75 -2.34
C VAL A 105 15.69 12.09 -2.71
N ILE A 106 15.48 13.22 -3.39
CA ILE A 106 14.16 13.70 -3.82
C ILE A 106 13.51 12.72 -4.80
N ASP A 107 14.28 12.22 -5.78
CA ASP A 107 13.81 11.24 -6.76
C ASP A 107 13.34 9.95 -6.05
N PHE A 108 14.13 9.47 -5.09
CA PHE A 108 13.79 8.26 -4.35
C PHE A 108 12.59 8.44 -3.41
N GLU A 109 12.44 9.61 -2.80
CA GLU A 109 11.25 9.98 -2.02
C GLU A 109 9.99 10.02 -2.89
N THR A 110 10.11 10.50 -4.14
CA THR A 110 9.00 10.50 -5.11
C THR A 110 8.55 9.08 -5.43
N ILE A 111 9.50 8.17 -5.71
CA ILE A 111 9.21 6.74 -5.94
C ILE A 111 8.54 6.10 -4.71
N ILE A 112 9.04 6.39 -3.50
CA ILE A 112 8.44 5.91 -2.26
C ILE A 112 6.98 6.39 -2.13
N ASN A 113 6.72 7.65 -2.47
CA ASN A 113 5.39 8.23 -2.38
C ASN A 113 4.40 7.56 -3.35
N GLU A 114 4.82 7.19 -4.56
CA GLU A 114 3.98 6.44 -5.51
C GLU A 114 3.58 5.06 -4.96
N VAL A 115 4.54 4.31 -4.40
CA VAL A 115 4.26 3.02 -3.76
C VAL A 115 3.39 3.19 -2.51
N ALA A 116 3.60 4.26 -1.74
CA ALA A 116 2.78 4.58 -0.58
C ALA A 116 1.32 4.89 -0.98
N LEU A 117 1.11 5.61 -2.08
CA LEU A 117 -0.22 5.87 -2.63
C LEU A 117 -0.93 4.56 -3.02
N LEU A 118 -0.21 3.66 -3.70
CA LEU A 118 -0.72 2.33 -4.01
C LEU A 118 -1.12 1.57 -2.75
N ARG A 119 -0.25 1.53 -1.72
CA ARG A 119 -0.53 0.92 -0.42
C ARG A 119 -1.81 1.47 0.22
N ASN A 120 -1.99 2.78 0.18
CA ASN A 120 -3.17 3.44 0.74
C ASN A 120 -4.47 3.06 0.00
N ARG A 121 -4.42 2.91 -1.33
CA ARG A 121 -5.55 2.41 -2.13
C ARG A 121 -5.92 0.98 -1.72
N TRP A 122 -4.93 0.12 -1.48
CA TRP A 122 -5.14 -1.26 -1.03
C TRP A 122 -5.65 -1.37 0.41
N LEU A 123 -5.26 -0.48 1.31
CA LEU A 123 -5.92 -0.36 2.62
C LEU A 123 -7.42 -0.05 2.49
N GLY A 124 -7.80 0.73 1.48
CA GLY A 124 -9.19 1.00 1.13
C GLY A 124 -9.97 -0.27 0.81
N ILE A 125 -9.36 -1.20 0.07
CA ILE A 125 -9.96 -2.53 -0.22
C ILE A 125 -10.20 -3.30 1.07
N MET A 126 -9.20 -3.40 1.95
CA MET A 126 -9.35 -4.13 3.21
C MET A 126 -10.49 -3.58 4.08
N LYS A 127 -10.60 -2.24 4.16
CA LYS A 127 -11.73 -1.59 4.84
C LYS A 127 -13.07 -1.89 4.17
N GLY A 128 -13.10 -1.91 2.84
CA GLY A 128 -14.29 -2.24 2.06
C GLY A 128 -14.77 -3.67 2.28
N LEU A 129 -13.84 -4.64 2.30
CA LEU A 129 -14.15 -6.06 2.57
C LEU A 129 -14.66 -6.27 3.99
N ASP A 130 -14.07 -5.62 5.00
CA ASP A 130 -14.56 -5.67 6.37
C ASP A 130 -15.95 -5.03 6.50
N THR A 131 -16.17 -3.88 5.86
CA THR A 131 -17.49 -3.24 5.82
C THR A 131 -18.53 -4.16 5.17
N LYS A 132 -18.17 -4.82 4.06
CA LYS A 132 -19.02 -5.80 3.39
C LYS A 132 -19.42 -6.93 4.33
N GLN A 133 -18.48 -7.48 5.11
CA GLN A 133 -18.76 -8.51 6.11
C GLN A 133 -19.86 -8.08 7.08
N TRP A 134 -19.70 -6.91 7.70
CA TRP A 134 -20.64 -6.38 8.69
C TRP A 134 -22.02 -6.11 8.09
N GLN A 135 -22.06 -5.39 6.96
CA GLN A 135 -23.31 -5.00 6.32
C GLN A 135 -24.12 -6.22 5.89
N MET A 136 -23.46 -7.25 5.35
CA MET A 136 -24.12 -8.50 5.00
C MET A 136 -24.70 -9.21 6.23
N GLY A 137 -23.98 -9.24 7.36
CA GLY A 137 -24.50 -9.78 8.61
C GLY A 137 -25.70 -9.00 9.16
N HIS A 138 -25.76 -7.68 8.94
CA HIS A 138 -26.95 -6.87 9.26
C HIS A 138 -28.13 -7.20 8.35
N VAL A 139 -27.92 -7.32 7.04
CA VAL A 139 -28.97 -7.68 6.08
C VAL A 139 -29.57 -9.04 6.40
N VAL A 140 -28.75 -10.06 6.72
CA VAL A 140 -29.25 -11.39 7.13
C VAL A 140 -30.16 -11.25 8.36
N ARG A 141 -29.75 -10.51 9.39
CA ARG A 141 -30.55 -10.31 10.61
C ARG A 141 -31.90 -9.65 10.33
N LEU A 142 -31.92 -8.61 9.50
CA LEU A 142 -33.16 -7.94 9.09
C LEU A 142 -34.10 -8.90 8.36
N ARG A 143 -33.58 -9.64 7.38
CA ARG A 143 -34.34 -10.63 6.60
C ARG A 143 -34.89 -11.74 7.49
N THR A 144 -34.11 -12.25 8.44
CA THR A 144 -34.58 -13.27 9.39
C THR A 144 -35.65 -12.77 10.36
N ALA A 145 -35.67 -11.47 10.65
CA ALA A 145 -36.71 -10.83 11.45
C ALA A 145 -37.98 -10.51 10.64
N GLY A 146 -38.02 -10.83 9.34
CA GLY A 146 -39.13 -10.50 8.44
C GLY A 146 -39.20 -9.02 8.06
N MET A 147 -38.14 -8.26 8.29
CA MET A 147 -38.07 -6.84 7.93
C MET A 147 -37.64 -6.68 6.46
N GLU A 148 -38.41 -5.91 5.71
CA GLU A 148 -38.09 -5.51 4.34
C GLU A 148 -37.29 -4.20 4.30
N ASP A 149 -36.89 -3.78 3.10
CA ASP A 149 -36.03 -2.62 2.88
C ASP A 149 -36.71 -1.33 3.36
N ILE A 150 -36.04 -0.60 4.26
CA ILE A 150 -36.61 0.61 4.87
C ILE A 150 -36.40 1.78 3.91
N ARG A 151 -37.50 2.42 3.50
CA ARG A 151 -37.46 3.71 2.80
C ARG A 151 -37.55 4.84 3.81
N ILE A 152 -36.61 5.78 3.73
CA ILE A 152 -36.60 7.02 4.50
C ILE A 152 -36.82 8.14 3.48
N ASP A 153 -37.92 8.86 3.61
CA ASP A 153 -38.30 9.99 2.77
C ASP A 153 -37.84 11.32 3.40
#